data_AF-A0AAP2DGK7-F1
#
_entry.id   AF-A0AAP2DGK7-F1
#
_cell.length_a   1.000
_cell.length_b   1.000
_cell.length_c   1.000
_cell.angle_alpha   90.00
_cell.angle_beta   90.00
_cell.angle_gamma   90.00
#
_symmetry.space_group_name_H-M   'P 1'
#
loop_
_entity.id
_entity.type
_entity.pdbx_description
1 polymer ?
#
loop_
_entity_poly.entity_id
_entity_poly.type
_entity_poly.pdbx_seq_one_letter_code
_entity_poly.pdbx_strand_id
1 'polypeptide(L)'
;MYRLRKKAPEFFLVHPGGPFYKNKNEGVWSLPKGVPERDEELLLTAQREFEEETGITPAPPYTPLGSVTYKSGKVIHAWAFAGNWDPAQGVISNKIPIEWPPRTGKIIHVPEVDRAAWLTFEEAMKLVHPQQGTFIKRWMDLHA
;
A
#
# COMPACT_ATOMS: atom_id res chain seq x y z
N MET A 1 -6.98 -0.77 3.20
CA MET A 1 -8.29 -0.09 3.34
C MET A 1 -9.17 -0.39 2.13
N TYR A 2 -10.46 -0.61 2.34
CA TYR A 2 -11.46 -0.77 1.27
C TYR A 2 -12.68 0.10 1.55
N ARG A 3 -13.50 0.35 0.52
CA ARG A 3 -14.83 0.95 0.65
C ARG A 3 -15.83 0.29 -0.29
N LEU A 4 -17.12 0.46 -0.03
CA LEU A 4 -18.19 0.02 -0.92
C LEU A 4 -18.88 1.24 -1.55
N ARG A 5 -18.88 1.34 -2.87
CA ARG A 5 -19.61 2.37 -3.64
C ARG A 5 -20.74 1.71 -4.40
N LYS A 6 -22.00 2.00 -4.03
CA LYS A 6 -23.18 1.32 -4.60
C LYS A 6 -23.06 -0.22 -4.59
N LYS A 7 -22.51 -0.77 -3.50
CA LYS A 7 -22.18 -2.20 -3.30
C LYS A 7 -21.00 -2.75 -4.14
N ALA A 8 -20.35 -1.95 -4.98
CA ALA A 8 -19.10 -2.34 -5.63
C ALA A 8 -17.90 -2.01 -4.73
N PRO A 9 -16.98 -2.96 -4.48
CA PRO A 9 -15.79 -2.69 -3.69
C PRO A 9 -14.77 -1.86 -4.46
N GLU A 10 -14.14 -0.94 -3.75
CA GLU A 10 -12.96 -0.22 -4.20
C GLU A 10 -11.84 -0.38 -3.16
N PHE A 11 -10.61 -0.48 -3.65
CA PHE A 11 -9.42 -0.74 -2.86
C PHE A 11 -8.52 0.48 -2.88
N PHE A 12 -8.08 0.91 -1.70
CA PHE A 12 -7.10 1.98 -1.58
C PHE A 12 -5.71 1.40 -1.82
N LEU A 13 -5.04 1.86 -2.86
CA LEU A 13 -3.64 1.54 -3.15
C LEU A 13 -2.80 2.82 -3.24
N VAL A 14 -1.50 2.66 -2.99
CA VAL A 14 -0.51 3.72 -3.06
C VAL A 14 0.50 3.49 -4.18
N HIS A 15 0.92 4.56 -4.83
CA HIS A 15 1.98 4.58 -5.81
C HIS A 15 3.29 5.02 -5.15
N PRO A 16 4.41 4.28 -5.34
CA PRO A 16 5.68 4.63 -4.76
C PRO A 16 6.22 5.93 -5.34
N GLY A 17 6.70 6.80 -4.47
CA GLY A 17 7.29 8.07 -4.87
C GLY A 17 8.70 7.94 -5.42
N GLY A 18 9.21 9.09 -5.87
CA GLY A 18 10.58 9.22 -6.36
C GLY A 18 10.77 8.93 -7.85
N PRO A 19 11.96 9.26 -8.37
CA PRO A 19 12.26 9.29 -9.80
C PRO A 19 12.27 7.91 -10.46
N PHE A 20 12.53 6.83 -9.71
CA PHE A 20 12.52 5.45 -10.24
C PHE A 20 11.15 4.98 -10.72
N TYR A 21 10.07 5.59 -10.19
CA TYR A 21 8.69 5.19 -10.42
C TYR A 21 7.84 6.25 -11.11
N LYS A 22 8.37 7.47 -11.31
CA LYS A 22 7.65 8.62 -11.91
C LYS A 22 6.85 8.29 -13.18
N ASN A 23 7.37 7.42 -14.04
CA ASN A 23 6.74 7.05 -15.32
C ASN A 23 6.20 5.61 -15.34
N LYS A 24 6.12 4.95 -14.18
CA LYS A 24 5.59 3.59 -14.05
C LYS A 24 4.19 3.67 -13.44
N ASN A 25 3.31 2.76 -13.82
CA ASN A 25 1.98 2.66 -13.22
C ASN A 25 1.54 1.21 -13.11
N GLU A 26 1.72 0.39 -14.14
CA GLU A 26 1.35 -1.02 -14.05
C GLU A 26 2.31 -1.82 -13.17
N GLY A 27 1.77 -2.69 -12.33
CA GLY A 27 2.54 -3.60 -11.47
C GLY A 27 3.39 -2.94 -10.37
N VAL A 28 3.27 -1.63 -10.12
CA VAL A 28 4.10 -0.89 -9.15
C VAL A 28 3.33 -0.35 -7.95
N TRP A 29 2.00 -0.31 -8.00
CA TRP A 29 1.19 0.12 -6.85
C TRP A 29 1.21 -0.95 -5.77
N SER A 30 0.95 -0.56 -4.54
CA SER A 30 0.95 -1.50 -3.42
C SER A 30 -0.04 -1.11 -2.32
N LEU A 31 -0.28 -2.05 -1.42
CA LEU A 31 -0.75 -1.76 -0.08
C LEU A 31 0.35 -0.99 0.67
N PRO A 32 0.00 0.01 1.49
CA PRO A 32 0.93 0.58 2.46
C PRO A 32 1.49 -0.51 3.38
N LYS A 33 2.80 -0.50 3.60
CA LYS A 33 3.52 -1.58 4.29
C LYS A 33 4.92 -1.12 4.69
N GLY A 34 5.35 -1.50 5.88
CA GLY A 34 6.75 -1.39 6.24
C GLY A 34 7.28 -2.63 6.91
N VAL A 35 8.31 -2.42 7.72
CA VAL A 35 9.06 -3.48 8.38
C VAL A 35 8.74 -3.41 9.87
N PRO A 36 8.43 -4.55 10.50
CA PRO A 36 8.21 -4.55 11.94
C PRO A 36 9.49 -4.12 12.67
N GLU A 37 9.31 -3.29 13.68
CA GLU A 37 10.37 -3.05 14.64
C GLU A 37 10.63 -4.32 15.47
N ARG A 38 11.74 -4.32 16.22
CA ARG A 38 12.08 -5.45 17.07
C ARG A 38 10.95 -5.68 18.09
N ASP A 39 10.45 -6.91 18.13
CA ASP A 39 9.38 -7.37 19.04
C ASP A 39 8.01 -6.68 18.81
N GLU A 40 7.80 -5.99 17.68
CA GLU A 40 6.51 -5.39 17.31
C GLU A 40 5.55 -6.43 16.72
N GLU A 41 4.28 -6.41 17.14
CA GLU A 41 3.25 -7.25 16.53
C GLU A 41 2.96 -6.77 15.10
N LEU A 42 2.86 -7.72 14.15
CA LEU A 42 2.71 -7.40 12.73
C LEU A 42 1.49 -6.53 12.39
N LEU A 43 0.39 -6.66 13.14
CA LEU A 43 -0.79 -5.82 12.95
C LEU A 43 -0.53 -4.38 13.42
N LEU A 44 0.19 -4.19 14.53
CA LEU A 44 0.59 -2.86 15.01
C LEU A 44 1.53 -2.19 14.02
N THR A 45 2.51 -2.94 13.50
CA THR A 45 3.35 -2.49 12.39
C THR A 45 2.50 -2.02 11.21
N ALA A 46 1.55 -2.85 10.76
CA ALA A 46 0.72 -2.51 9.61
C ALA A 46 -0.14 -1.25 9.83
N GLN A 47 -0.58 -0.99 11.07
CA GLN A 47 -1.30 0.23 11.41
C GLN A 47 -0.39 1.46 11.36
N ARG A 48 0.75 1.40 12.04
CA ARG A 48 1.75 2.48 12.09
C ARG A 48 2.23 2.85 10.68
N GLU A 49 2.65 1.87 9.90
CA GLU A 49 3.17 2.06 8.54
C GLU A 49 2.09 2.61 7.59
N PHE A 50 0.83 2.18 7.75
CA PHE A 50 -0.27 2.75 6.99
C PHE A 50 -0.43 4.25 7.30
N GLU A 51 -0.34 4.64 8.57
CA GLU A 51 -0.41 6.04 8.98
C GLU A 51 0.80 6.85 8.51
N GLU A 52 2.02 6.31 8.59
CA GLU A 52 3.26 6.98 8.15
C GLU A 52 3.31 7.21 6.62
N GLU A 53 2.88 6.23 5.83
CA GLU A 53 2.89 6.31 4.37
C GLU A 53 1.76 7.18 3.81
N THR A 54 0.65 7.33 4.54
CA THR A 54 -0.58 7.94 3.99
C THR A 54 -1.06 9.19 4.72
N GLY A 55 -0.70 9.34 6.00
CA GLY A 55 -1.24 10.35 6.90
C GLY A 55 -2.67 10.04 7.37
N ILE A 56 -3.15 8.81 7.17
CA ILE A 56 -4.53 8.39 7.48
C ILE A 56 -4.48 7.39 8.64
N THR A 57 -5.23 7.67 9.71
CA THR A 57 -5.34 6.73 10.83
C THR A 57 -6.22 5.53 10.44
N PRO A 58 -5.70 4.29 10.47
CA PRO A 58 -6.48 3.09 10.17
C PRO A 58 -7.41 2.75 11.34
N ALA A 59 -8.62 2.27 11.06
CA ALA A 59 -9.62 1.96 12.09
C ALA A 59 -10.08 0.50 12.05
N PRO A 60 -10.40 -0.11 13.22
CA PRO A 60 -10.94 -1.47 13.28
C PRO A 60 -12.38 -1.55 12.72
N PRO A 61 -12.90 -2.76 12.42
CA PRO A 61 -12.25 -4.07 12.59
C PRO A 61 -11.20 -4.37 11.50
N TYR A 62 -10.15 -5.09 11.89
CA TYR A 62 -9.09 -5.56 10.98
C TYR A 62 -9.29 -7.04 10.61
N THR A 63 -9.58 -7.31 9.35
CA THR A 63 -9.74 -8.67 8.84
C THR A 63 -8.42 -9.19 8.28
N PRO A 64 -7.83 -10.29 8.81
CA PRO A 64 -6.60 -10.83 8.28
C PRO A 64 -6.82 -11.40 6.87
N LEU A 65 -5.93 -11.03 5.93
CA LEU A 65 -5.89 -11.55 4.57
C LEU A 65 -4.78 -12.59 4.38
N GLY A 66 -4.16 -13.03 5.48
CA GLY A 66 -3.04 -13.97 5.50
C GLY A 66 -1.73 -13.34 5.04
N SER A 67 -0.82 -14.18 4.52
CA SER A 67 0.49 -13.75 4.02
C SER A 67 0.78 -14.23 2.60
N VAL A 68 1.76 -13.60 1.97
CA VAL A 68 2.31 -13.95 0.65
C VAL A 68 3.83 -13.83 0.71
N THR A 69 4.53 -14.81 0.17
CA THR A 69 6.00 -14.79 0.04
C THR A 69 6.40 -14.35 -1.36
N TYR A 70 7.25 -13.34 -1.43
CA TYR A 70 7.80 -12.82 -2.68
C TYR A 70 8.87 -13.77 -3.23
N LYS A 71 9.21 -13.64 -4.52
CA LYS A 71 10.28 -14.45 -5.12
C LYS A 71 11.65 -14.23 -4.47
N SER A 72 11.84 -13.06 -3.85
CA SER A 72 13.04 -12.72 -3.06
C SER A 72 13.07 -13.37 -1.67
N GLY A 73 12.03 -14.10 -1.26
CA GLY A 73 11.86 -14.61 0.10
C GLY A 73 11.22 -13.63 1.08
N LYS A 74 10.98 -12.36 0.69
CA LYS A 74 10.28 -11.39 1.54
C LYS A 74 8.85 -11.86 1.80
N VAL A 75 8.46 -11.97 3.06
CA VAL A 75 7.08 -12.31 3.46
C VAL A 75 6.30 -11.03 3.73
N ILE A 76 5.11 -10.91 3.15
CA ILE A 76 4.17 -9.80 3.39
C ILE A 76 2.94 -10.37 4.10
N HIS A 77 2.52 -9.72 5.18
CA HIS A 77 1.26 -9.97 5.87
C HIS A 77 0.33 -8.79 5.62
N ALA A 78 -0.98 -9.05 5.46
CA ALA A 78 -1.93 -7.99 5.16
C ALA A 78 -3.24 -8.16 5.94
N TRP A 79 -3.84 -7.01 6.25
CA TRP A 79 -5.16 -6.90 6.86
C TRP A 79 -6.03 -5.93 6.05
N ALA A 80 -7.31 -6.22 5.97
CA ALA A 80 -8.32 -5.32 5.43
C ALA A 80 -9.01 -4.57 6.55
N PHE A 81 -9.39 -3.33 6.28
CA PHE A 81 -10.26 -2.54 7.12
C PHE A 81 -11.07 -1.58 6.25
N ALA A 82 -12.26 -1.22 6.71
CA ALA A 82 -13.13 -0.29 6.00
C ALA A 82 -12.68 1.16 6.26
N GLY A 83 -12.73 2.01 5.24
CA GLY A 83 -12.47 3.43 5.41
C GLY A 83 -12.97 4.24 4.22
N ASN A 84 -13.03 5.57 4.36
CA ASN A 84 -13.55 6.45 3.33
C ASN A 84 -12.73 7.73 3.24
N TRP A 85 -11.43 7.58 2.96
CA TRP A 85 -10.55 8.69 2.61
C TRP A 85 -11.06 9.46 1.38
N ASP A 86 -10.97 10.78 1.47
CA ASP A 86 -11.31 11.72 0.38
C ASP A 86 -10.06 12.04 -0.44
N PRO A 87 -10.01 11.66 -1.74
CA PRO A 87 -8.88 11.98 -2.61
C PRO A 87 -8.54 13.46 -2.73
N ALA A 88 -9.49 14.37 -2.46
CA ALA A 88 -9.22 15.81 -2.47
C ALA A 88 -8.25 16.26 -1.37
N GLN A 89 -8.09 15.48 -0.30
CA GLN A 89 -7.15 15.77 0.79
C GLN A 89 -5.71 15.36 0.47
N GLY A 90 -5.51 14.51 -0.54
CA GLY A 90 -4.20 13.91 -0.83
C GLY A 90 -3.72 12.96 0.27
N VAL A 91 -2.48 12.51 0.13
CA VAL A 91 -1.77 11.71 1.14
C VAL A 91 -0.53 12.46 1.60
N ILE A 92 -0.18 12.30 2.88
CA ILE A 92 1.02 12.89 3.47
C ILE A 92 1.93 11.75 3.89
N SER A 93 2.94 11.47 3.06
CA SER A 93 3.90 10.39 3.27
C SER A 93 5.17 10.91 3.95
N ASN A 94 5.72 10.10 4.84
CA ASN A 94 7.12 10.16 5.26
C ASN A 94 8.09 10.28 4.05
N LYS A 95 9.28 10.82 4.30
CA LYS A 95 10.31 10.94 3.25
C LYS A 95 11.42 9.95 3.48
N ILE A 96 11.82 9.27 2.42
CA ILE A 96 12.94 8.32 2.43
C ILE A 96 14.14 8.89 1.66
N PRO A 97 15.37 8.62 2.13
CA PRO A 97 16.58 8.97 1.40
C PRO A 97 16.76 7.99 0.23
N ILE A 98 17.03 8.52 -0.95
CA ILE A 98 17.41 7.72 -2.13
C ILE A 98 18.64 8.32 -2.80
N GLU A 99 19.45 7.46 -3.42
CA GLU A 99 20.54 7.92 -4.25
C GLU A 99 20.03 8.32 -5.65
N TRP A 100 20.26 9.57 -6.04
CA TRP A 100 19.86 10.08 -7.35
C TRP A 100 20.75 11.23 -7.86
N PRO A 101 21.24 11.17 -9.12
CA PRO A 101 21.14 10.04 -10.07
C PRO A 101 21.83 8.76 -9.56
N PRO A 102 21.49 7.57 -10.09
CA PRO A 102 22.06 6.31 -9.60
C PRO A 102 23.58 6.28 -9.74
N ARG A 103 24.28 5.68 -8.76
CA ARG A 103 25.74 5.49 -8.71
C ARG A 103 26.55 6.79 -8.66
N THR A 104 25.96 7.87 -8.16
CA THR A 104 26.63 9.17 -7.98
C THR A 104 26.97 9.49 -6.53
N GLY A 105 26.45 8.71 -5.56
CA GLY A 105 26.55 8.97 -4.12
C GLY A 105 25.72 10.17 -3.63
N LYS A 106 25.01 10.88 -4.52
CA LYS A 106 24.15 12.01 -4.16
C LYS A 106 22.85 11.51 -3.57
N ILE A 107 22.53 11.92 -2.34
CA ILE A 107 21.27 11.58 -1.66
C ILE A 107 20.25 12.71 -1.81
N ILE A 108 19.03 12.36 -2.21
CA ILE A 108 17.85 13.22 -2.16
C ILE A 108 16.78 12.57 -1.27
N HIS A 109 15.87 13.39 -0.74
CA HIS A 109 14.74 12.91 0.05
C HIS A 109 13.46 13.06 -0.78
N VAL A 110 12.75 11.95 -0.96
CA VAL A 110 11.49 11.89 -1.70
C VAL A 110 10.40 11.33 -0.79
N PRO A 111 9.12 11.69 -0.99
CA PRO A 111 8.04 10.98 -0.31
C PRO A 111 8.08 9.50 -0.70
N GLU A 112 7.85 8.60 0.25
CA GLU A 112 7.78 7.16 -0.01
C GLU A 112 6.59 6.82 -0.90
N VAL A 113 5.47 7.52 -0.70
CA VAL A 113 4.27 7.47 -1.53
C VAL A 113 4.01 8.85 -2.12
N ASP A 114 3.85 8.93 -3.44
CA ASP A 114 3.51 10.19 -4.12
C ASP A 114 2.04 10.33 -4.49
N ARG A 115 1.31 9.21 -4.59
CA ARG A 115 -0.11 9.18 -4.97
C ARG A 115 -0.82 8.05 -4.27
N ALA A 116 -2.12 8.25 -4.05
CA ALA A 116 -3.03 7.19 -3.64
C ALA A 116 -4.32 7.28 -4.44
N ALA A 117 -5.00 6.14 -4.59
CA ALA A 117 -6.24 6.06 -5.34
C ALA A 117 -7.16 4.98 -4.79
N TRP A 118 -8.46 5.23 -4.94
CA TRP A 118 -9.47 4.19 -4.91
C TRP A 118 -9.55 3.54 -6.28
N LEU A 119 -9.41 2.21 -6.32
CA LEU A 119 -9.40 1.45 -7.56
C LEU A 119 -10.44 0.35 -7.52
N THR A 120 -11.11 0.09 -8.65
CA THR A 120 -11.94 -1.12 -8.77
C THR A 120 -11.08 -2.37 -8.71
N PHE A 121 -11.71 -3.55 -8.59
CA PHE A 121 -10.99 -4.82 -8.65
C PHE A 121 -10.16 -4.95 -9.94
N GLU A 122 -10.76 -4.63 -11.10
CA GLU A 122 -10.12 -4.74 -12.40
C GLU A 122 -8.94 -3.79 -12.56
N GLU A 123 -9.06 -2.56 -12.06
CA GLU A 123 -7.99 -1.56 -12.08
C GLU A 123 -6.87 -1.96 -11.13
N ALA A 124 -7.21 -2.35 -9.91
CA ALA A 124 -6.25 -2.75 -8.89
C ALA A 124 -5.40 -3.93 -9.38
N MET A 125 -6.00 -4.93 -10.03
CA MET A 125 -5.27 -6.08 -10.57
C MET A 125 -4.29 -5.74 -11.70
N LYS A 126 -4.46 -4.62 -12.40
CA LYS A 126 -3.50 -4.12 -13.41
C LYS A 126 -2.36 -3.32 -12.78
N LEU A 127 -2.68 -2.51 -11.78
CA LEU A 127 -1.75 -1.54 -11.21
C LEU A 127 -0.92 -2.10 -10.05
N VAL A 128 -1.50 -2.99 -9.25
CA VAL A 128 -0.85 -3.52 -8.05
C VAL A 128 0.30 -4.45 -8.41
N HIS A 129 1.32 -4.47 -7.56
CA HIS A 129 2.34 -5.49 -7.57
C HIS A 129 1.70 -6.89 -7.60
N PRO A 130 2.01 -7.76 -8.58
CA PRO A 130 1.22 -8.97 -8.87
C PRO A 130 1.01 -9.89 -7.67
N GLN A 131 2.03 -10.01 -6.80
CA GLN A 131 1.95 -10.86 -5.62
C GLN A 131 0.98 -10.31 -4.56
N GLN A 132 0.83 -8.99 -4.46
CA GLN A 132 -0.12 -8.37 -3.53
C GLN A 132 -1.56 -8.43 -4.04
N GLY A 133 -1.79 -8.58 -5.35
CA GLY A 133 -3.13 -8.83 -5.91
C GLY A 133 -3.81 -10.05 -5.29
N THR A 134 -3.04 -11.01 -4.76
CA THR A 134 -3.56 -12.12 -3.96
C THR A 134 -4.40 -11.66 -2.77
N PHE A 135 -4.01 -10.59 -2.07
CA PHE A 135 -4.76 -10.08 -0.92
C PHE A 135 -6.10 -9.49 -1.33
N ILE A 136 -6.14 -8.79 -2.46
CA ILE A 136 -7.38 -8.24 -3.03
C ILE A 136 -8.34 -9.38 -3.39
N LYS A 137 -7.84 -10.43 -4.06
CA LYS A 137 -8.62 -11.63 -4.38
C LYS A 137 -9.18 -12.31 -3.12
N ARG A 138 -8.34 -12.51 -2.10
CA ARG A 138 -8.78 -13.08 -0.81
C ARG A 138 -9.87 -12.24 -0.15
N TRP A 139 -9.77 -10.91 -0.22
CA TRP A 139 -10.84 -10.06 0.28
C TRP A 139 -12.15 -10.27 -0.50
N MET A 140 -12.08 -10.35 -1.83
CA MET A 140 -13.26 -10.63 -2.66
C MET A 140 -13.90 -11.96 -2.30
N ASP A 141 -13.10 -13.04 -2.15
CA ASP A 141 -13.60 -14.38 -1.81
C ASP A 141 -14.33 -14.42 -0.45
N LEU A 142 -13.90 -13.59 0.51
CA LEU A 142 -14.54 -13.48 1.83
C LEU A 142 -15.88 -12.73 1.80
N HIS A 143 -16.17 -11.99 0.74
CA HIS A 143 -17.34 -11.10 0.63
C HIS A 143 -18.17 -11.35 -0.65
N ALA A 144 -17.94 -12.48 -1.30
CA ALA A 144 -18.67 -12.95 -2.48
C ALA A 144 -20.04 -13.55 -2.12
#